data_AF-A0A931F827-F1
#
_entry.id   AF-A0A931F827-F1
#
_cell.length_a   1.000
_cell.length_b   1.000
_cell.length_c   1.000
_cell.angle_alpha   90.00
_cell.angle_beta   90.00
_cell.angle_gamma   90.00
#
_symmetry.space_group_name_H-M   'P 1'
#
loop_
_entity.id
_entity.type
_entity.pdbx_description
1 polymer ?
#
loop_
_entity_poly.entity_id
_entity_poly.type
_entity_poly.pdbx_seq_one_letter_code
_entity_poly.pdbx_strand_id
1 'polypeptide(L)'
;MGNSTIITKLNDILSPIAAKIGNQRHLKAISSGMMFGLPFIVIGSFFLIFANPPINLDQYHPETANFFMKFMASWKEFAVANYDLITAPYNLTMGIIGLISVFGIAFSLANEYKINPAMNGMVATVVFLMISTPVKEGMINLNYLGTNGLFVAIIIGLLVVEINRLFEVKNIKLKLPDTVPPMVATFINTLVPLLMNLQMFRISVLGGAGGTLGLVILMMRSKVSEYRAIGKLSIIPGICSINEPIIFGLPIVFNPILAIPFLITPIISLLLTYFAQKVGLIGIGFIVDPSFTPFFAQAYLSSMDWRNIVFCLLLICISVIIYYPFFKVMENNKTKLVDEEL
;
A
#
# COMPACT_ATOMS: atom_id res chain seq x y z
N MET A 1 -29.78 25.61 -33.57
CA MET A 1 -29.36 24.23 -33.93
C MET A 1 -27.84 24.17 -34.15
N GLY A 2 -27.01 24.34 -33.09
CA GLY A 2 -25.55 24.44 -33.25
C GLY A 2 -24.68 23.70 -32.20
N ASN A 3 -25.29 23.07 -31.18
CA ASN A 3 -24.56 22.37 -30.13
C ASN A 3 -24.18 20.92 -30.49
N SER A 4 -24.66 20.36 -31.61
CA SER A 4 -24.43 18.93 -31.92
C SER A 4 -23.02 18.65 -32.42
N THR A 5 -22.41 19.49 -33.26
CA THR A 5 -21.17 19.09 -33.98
C THR A 5 -19.94 18.99 -33.07
N ILE A 6 -19.81 19.89 -32.08
CA ILE A 6 -18.70 19.87 -31.12
C ILE A 6 -18.89 18.72 -30.13
N ILE A 7 -20.10 18.52 -29.61
CA ILE A 7 -20.41 17.43 -28.67
C ILE A 7 -20.24 16.08 -29.36
N THR A 8 -20.63 15.93 -30.62
CA THR A 8 -20.46 14.68 -31.38
C THR A 8 -18.98 14.39 -31.63
N LYS A 9 -18.18 15.38 -32.05
CA LYS A 9 -16.72 15.22 -32.19
C LYS A 9 -16.01 14.91 -30.87
N LEU A 10 -16.43 15.54 -29.77
CA LEU A 10 -15.92 15.24 -28.43
C LEU A 10 -16.26 13.79 -28.06
N ASN A 11 -17.51 13.38 -28.30
CA ASN A 11 -17.99 12.05 -27.97
C ASN A 11 -17.27 10.96 -28.79
N ASP A 12 -17.04 11.19 -30.08
CA ASP A 12 -16.34 10.25 -30.96
C ASP A 12 -14.86 10.05 -30.56
N ILE A 13 -14.24 11.06 -29.95
CA ILE A 13 -12.86 10.98 -29.43
C ILE A 13 -12.84 10.38 -28.01
N LEU A 14 -13.75 10.81 -27.13
CA LEU A 14 -13.74 10.44 -25.72
C LEU A 14 -14.36 9.06 -25.47
N SER A 15 -15.40 8.66 -26.18
CA SER A 15 -16.05 7.35 -26.03
C SER A 15 -15.09 6.16 -26.20
N PRO A 16 -14.24 6.07 -27.24
CA PRO A 16 -13.31 4.95 -27.36
C PRO A 16 -12.22 4.97 -26.29
N ILE A 17 -11.78 6.15 -25.84
CA ILE A 17 -10.80 6.30 -24.75
C ILE A 17 -11.44 5.84 -23.42
N ALA A 18 -12.65 6.30 -23.13
CA ALA A 18 -13.41 5.91 -21.95
C ALA A 18 -13.72 4.41 -21.94
N ALA A 19 -14.09 3.83 -23.09
CA ALA A 19 -14.29 2.39 -23.22
C ALA A 19 -12.99 1.60 -23.00
N LYS A 20 -11.84 2.09 -23.47
CA LYS A 20 -10.54 1.44 -23.28
C LYS A 20 -10.07 1.51 -21.82
N ILE A 21 -10.31 2.62 -21.15
CA ILE A 21 -9.99 2.81 -19.72
C ILE A 21 -10.95 1.97 -18.85
N GLY A 22 -12.26 2.00 -19.14
CA GLY A 22 -13.28 1.25 -18.40
C GLY A 22 -13.17 -0.27 -18.56
N ASN A 23 -12.68 -0.74 -19.71
CA ASN A 23 -12.42 -2.17 -19.94
C ASN A 23 -11.04 -2.62 -19.43
N GLN A 24 -10.25 -1.74 -18.82
CA GLN A 24 -8.97 -2.14 -18.23
C GLN A 24 -9.24 -2.91 -16.93
N ARG A 25 -8.80 -4.18 -16.91
CA ARG A 25 -9.04 -5.15 -15.82
C ARG A 25 -8.69 -4.68 -14.41
N HIS A 26 -7.60 -3.95 -14.22
CA HIS A 26 -7.18 -3.43 -12.91
C HIS A 26 -8.12 -2.33 -12.44
N LEU A 27 -8.49 -1.40 -13.33
CA LEU A 27 -9.45 -0.34 -13.01
C LEU A 27 -10.84 -0.92 -12.70
N LYS A 28 -11.24 -1.95 -13.46
CA LYS A 28 -12.46 -2.70 -13.21
C LYS A 28 -12.42 -3.43 -11.86
N ALA A 29 -11.30 -4.04 -11.51
CA ALA A 29 -11.10 -4.71 -10.23
C ALA A 29 -11.05 -3.73 -9.06
N ILE A 30 -10.45 -2.54 -9.22
CA ILE A 30 -10.49 -1.47 -8.21
C ILE A 30 -11.93 -1.06 -7.96
N SER A 31 -12.67 -0.72 -9.02
CA SER A 31 -14.07 -0.30 -8.93
C SER A 31 -14.94 -1.38 -8.29
N SER A 32 -14.81 -2.62 -8.75
CA SER A 32 -15.57 -3.77 -8.23
C SER A 32 -15.21 -4.08 -6.77
N GLY A 33 -13.93 -4.00 -6.43
CA GLY A 33 -13.43 -4.26 -5.08
C GLY A 33 -13.82 -3.20 -4.07
N MET A 34 -13.84 -1.92 -4.46
CA MET A 34 -14.34 -0.85 -3.61
C MET A 34 -15.85 -0.98 -3.33
N MET A 35 -16.63 -1.53 -4.28
CA MET A 35 -18.06 -1.76 -4.08
C MET A 35 -18.38 -2.80 -2.99
N PHE A 36 -17.42 -3.65 -2.59
CA PHE A 36 -17.61 -4.55 -1.44
C PHE A 36 -17.81 -3.78 -0.14
N GLY A 37 -17.21 -2.59 -0.01
CA GLY A 37 -17.36 -1.72 1.15
C GLY A 37 -18.71 -1.02 1.24
N LEU A 38 -19.42 -0.87 0.12
CA LEU A 38 -20.58 0.02 0.01
C LEU A 38 -21.72 -0.31 1.00
N PRO A 39 -22.14 -1.59 1.19
CA PRO A 39 -23.16 -1.92 2.19
C PRO A 39 -22.73 -1.56 3.62
N PHE A 40 -21.45 -1.74 3.94
CA PHE A 40 -20.89 -1.44 5.26
C PHE A 40 -20.83 0.07 5.52
N ILE A 41 -20.47 0.87 4.52
CA ILE A 41 -20.49 2.34 4.60
C ILE A 41 -21.90 2.84 4.91
N VAL A 42 -22.92 2.31 4.23
CA VAL A 42 -24.32 2.70 4.42
C VAL A 42 -24.78 2.38 5.84
N ILE A 43 -24.48 1.17 6.33
CA ILE A 43 -24.83 0.75 7.69
C ILE A 43 -24.12 1.63 8.72
N GLY A 44 -22.80 1.84 8.60
CA GLY A 44 -22.04 2.68 9.52
C GLY A 44 -22.55 4.13 9.56
N SER A 45 -22.85 4.70 8.40
CA SER A 45 -23.32 6.08 8.28
C SER A 45 -24.67 6.31 8.98
N PHE A 46 -25.55 5.30 9.01
CA PHE A 46 -26.81 5.38 9.76
C PHE A 46 -26.57 5.61 11.26
N PHE A 47 -25.62 4.87 11.84
CA PHE A 47 -25.26 5.04 13.26
C PHE A 47 -24.61 6.38 13.54
N LEU A 48 -23.80 6.90 12.62
CA LEU A 48 -23.21 8.24 12.75
C LEU A 48 -24.28 9.35 12.71
N ILE A 49 -25.26 9.24 11.81
CA ILE A 49 -26.39 10.16 11.75
C ILE A 49 -27.20 10.07 13.04
N PHE A 50 -27.44 8.87 13.54
CA PHE A 50 -28.17 8.67 14.79
C PHE A 50 -27.44 9.23 16.02
N ALA A 51 -26.11 9.17 16.04
CA ALA A 51 -25.27 9.77 17.08
C ALA A 51 -25.22 11.32 17.01
N ASN A 52 -25.61 11.91 15.89
CA ASN A 52 -25.50 13.35 15.65
C ASN A 52 -26.83 13.98 15.21
N PRO A 53 -27.83 14.03 16.12
CA PRO A 53 -29.07 14.72 15.81
C PRO A 53 -28.82 16.22 15.51
N PRO A 54 -29.54 16.80 14.54
CA PRO A 54 -29.30 18.15 14.04
C PRO A 54 -29.88 19.23 14.97
N ILE A 55 -29.30 19.35 16.16
CA ILE A 55 -29.63 20.39 17.13
C ILE A 55 -28.36 20.98 17.73
N ASN A 56 -28.32 22.30 17.83
CA ASN A 56 -27.25 23.02 18.49
C ASN A 56 -27.71 23.39 19.91
N LEU A 57 -27.07 22.80 20.92
CA LEU A 57 -27.39 23.04 22.33
C LEU A 57 -27.05 24.48 22.75
N ASP A 58 -26.10 25.14 22.08
CA ASP A 58 -25.69 26.52 22.39
C ASP A 58 -26.75 27.55 21.97
N GLN A 59 -27.61 27.20 21.02
CA GLN A 59 -28.72 28.03 20.54
C GLN A 59 -30.08 27.55 21.08
N TYR A 60 -30.07 26.55 21.96
CA TYR A 60 -31.27 25.96 22.53
C TYR A 60 -31.75 26.75 23.75
N HIS A 61 -32.90 27.39 23.62
CA HIS A 61 -33.57 28.06 24.71
C HIS A 61 -34.76 27.19 25.20
N PRO A 62 -34.65 26.53 26.37
CA PRO A 62 -35.67 25.58 26.85
C PRO A 62 -37.05 26.22 27.09
N GLU A 63 -37.09 27.55 27.27
CA GLU A 63 -38.31 28.32 27.52
C GLU A 63 -39.10 28.64 26.24
N THR A 64 -38.45 28.76 25.08
CA THR A 64 -39.10 29.03 23.78
C THR A 64 -39.14 27.81 22.85
N ALA A 65 -38.55 26.70 23.27
CA ALA A 65 -38.49 25.46 22.49
C ALA A 65 -39.86 24.78 22.35
N ASN A 66 -40.23 24.46 21.11
CA ASN A 66 -41.39 23.62 20.82
C ASN A 66 -41.12 22.15 21.20
N PHE A 67 -42.17 21.33 21.21
CA PHE A 67 -42.08 19.90 21.56
C PHE A 67 -41.00 19.16 20.75
N PHE A 68 -40.88 19.47 19.45
CA PHE A 68 -39.90 18.85 18.57
C PHE A 68 -38.46 19.20 18.97
N MET A 69 -38.17 20.47 19.29
CA MET A 69 -36.85 20.89 19.76
C MET A 69 -36.50 20.28 21.13
N LYS A 70 -37.48 20.13 22.03
CA LYS A 70 -37.27 19.44 23.32
C LYS A 70 -36.95 17.95 23.14
N PHE A 71 -37.64 17.29 22.21
CA PHE A 71 -37.33 15.91 21.83
C PHE A 71 -35.93 15.77 21.21
N MET A 72 -35.57 16.65 20.27
CA MET A 72 -34.24 16.68 19.65
C MET A 72 -33.13 16.94 20.67
N ALA A 73 -33.35 17.83 21.65
CA ALA A 73 -32.40 18.11 22.73
C ALA A 73 -32.19 16.88 23.62
N SER A 74 -33.28 16.22 24.02
CA SER A 74 -33.23 14.99 24.82
C SER A 74 -32.52 13.85 24.07
N TRP A 75 -32.75 13.73 22.76
CA TRP A 75 -32.03 12.77 21.92
C TRP A 75 -30.54 13.12 21.84
N LYS A 76 -30.17 14.41 21.70
CA LYS A 76 -28.76 14.84 21.71
C LYS A 76 -28.07 14.51 23.02
N GLU A 77 -28.71 14.76 24.16
CA GLU A 77 -28.17 14.40 25.48
C GLU A 77 -27.95 12.88 25.60
N PHE A 78 -28.94 12.08 25.20
CA PHE A 78 -28.80 10.62 25.15
C PHE A 78 -27.66 10.17 24.22
N ALA A 79 -27.56 10.78 23.04
CA ALA A 79 -26.58 10.44 22.02
C ALA A 79 -25.15 10.81 22.45
N VAL A 80 -24.96 11.93 23.16
CA VAL A 80 -23.66 12.32 23.74
C VAL A 80 -23.28 11.37 24.88
N ALA A 81 -24.23 11.00 25.75
CA ALA A 81 -23.97 10.08 26.86
C ALA A 81 -23.58 8.66 26.40
N ASN A 82 -24.03 8.23 25.22
CA ASN A 82 -23.79 6.89 24.67
C ASN A 82 -23.00 6.92 23.35
N TYR A 83 -22.26 7.99 23.09
CA TYR A 83 -21.67 8.27 21.78
C TYR A 83 -20.76 7.15 21.29
N ASP A 84 -19.88 6.64 22.15
CA ASP A 84 -18.92 5.58 21.79
C ASP A 84 -19.62 4.27 21.43
N LEU A 85 -20.69 3.91 22.15
CA LEU A 85 -21.46 2.69 21.89
C LEU A 85 -22.29 2.82 20.59
N ILE A 86 -22.89 3.98 20.35
CA ILE A 86 -23.68 4.25 19.15
C ILE A 86 -22.77 4.31 17.92
N THR A 87 -21.58 4.89 18.02
CA THR A 87 -20.63 5.03 16.90
C THR A 87 -19.73 3.80 16.71
N ALA A 88 -19.76 2.82 17.59
CA ALA A 88 -18.97 1.59 17.45
C ALA A 88 -19.19 0.87 16.09
N PRO A 89 -20.44 0.68 15.59
CA PRO A 89 -20.66 0.12 14.25
C PRO A 89 -20.13 0.99 13.11
N TYR A 90 -20.11 2.32 13.28
CA TYR A 90 -19.49 3.23 12.31
C TYR A 90 -17.97 3.03 12.27
N ASN A 91 -17.32 2.97 13.43
CA ASN A 91 -15.88 2.75 13.53
C ASN A 91 -15.47 1.37 13.00
N LEU A 92 -16.29 0.34 13.24
CA LEU A 92 -16.04 -1.02 12.75
C LEU A 92 -16.41 -1.25 11.28
N THR A 93 -16.96 -0.26 10.59
CA THR A 93 -17.22 -0.33 9.14
C THR A 93 -16.32 0.64 8.38
N MET A 94 -16.38 1.94 8.71
CA MET A 94 -15.57 2.98 8.08
C MET A 94 -14.11 2.93 8.51
N GLY A 95 -13.84 2.57 9.78
CA GLY A 95 -12.48 2.45 10.31
C GLY A 95 -11.70 1.25 9.78
N ILE A 96 -12.35 0.31 9.10
CA ILE A 96 -11.70 -0.85 8.46
C ILE A 96 -11.93 -0.90 6.94
N ILE A 97 -12.39 0.19 6.33
CA ILE A 97 -12.76 0.20 4.91
C ILE A 97 -11.59 -0.12 3.97
N GLY A 98 -10.35 0.22 4.36
CA GLY A 98 -9.13 -0.16 3.64
C GLY A 98 -8.91 -1.68 3.65
N LEU A 99 -9.21 -2.34 4.78
CA LEU A 99 -9.16 -3.80 4.91
C LEU A 99 -10.20 -4.50 4.03
N ILE A 100 -11.42 -3.97 3.98
CA ILE A 100 -12.48 -4.48 3.11
C ILE A 100 -12.11 -4.27 1.64
N SER A 101 -11.54 -3.10 1.32
CA SER A 101 -11.16 -2.73 -0.04
C SER A 101 -10.03 -3.61 -0.57
N VAL A 102 -8.96 -3.87 0.21
CA VAL A 102 -7.85 -4.72 -0.28
C VAL A 102 -8.35 -6.14 -0.62
N PHE A 103 -9.21 -6.72 0.22
CA PHE A 103 -9.81 -8.01 -0.05
C PHE A 103 -10.65 -7.97 -1.31
N GLY A 104 -11.56 -7.00 -1.42
CA GLY A 104 -12.47 -6.88 -2.57
C GLY A 104 -11.74 -6.68 -3.89
N ILE A 105 -10.68 -5.86 -3.90
CA ILE A 105 -9.88 -5.58 -5.10
C ILE A 105 -9.13 -6.83 -5.54
N ALA A 106 -8.46 -7.50 -4.60
CA ALA A 106 -7.72 -8.72 -4.89
C ALA A 106 -8.65 -9.86 -5.34
N PHE A 107 -9.80 -10.01 -4.68
CA PHE A 107 -10.83 -10.98 -5.06
C PHE A 107 -11.37 -10.71 -6.48
N SER A 108 -11.66 -9.46 -6.80
CA SER A 108 -12.18 -9.07 -8.11
C SER A 108 -11.16 -9.29 -9.23
N LEU A 109 -9.89 -8.92 -9.00
CA LEU A 109 -8.83 -9.11 -9.99
C LEU A 109 -8.51 -10.59 -10.19
N ALA A 110 -8.48 -11.39 -9.12
CA ALA A 110 -8.24 -12.82 -9.20
C ALA A 110 -9.34 -13.54 -9.98
N ASN A 111 -10.60 -13.14 -9.79
CA ASN A 111 -11.73 -13.62 -10.60
C ASN A 111 -11.55 -13.31 -12.09
N GLU A 112 -11.08 -12.10 -12.42
CA GLU A 112 -10.83 -11.72 -13.81
C GLU A 112 -9.69 -12.55 -14.45
N TYR A 113 -8.72 -12.98 -13.64
CA TYR A 113 -7.66 -13.90 -14.03
C TYR A 113 -8.04 -15.39 -13.97
N LYS A 114 -9.22 -15.74 -13.49
CA LYS A 114 -9.67 -17.13 -13.25
C LYS A 114 -8.75 -17.93 -12.33
N ILE A 115 -8.10 -17.26 -11.39
CA ILE A 115 -7.29 -17.85 -10.32
C ILE A 115 -8.05 -17.79 -8.99
N ASN A 116 -7.65 -18.56 -7.96
CA ASN A 116 -8.43 -18.70 -6.73
C ASN A 116 -8.72 -17.34 -6.04
N PRO A 117 -9.96 -16.81 -6.08
CA PRO A 117 -10.26 -15.45 -5.64
C PRO A 117 -10.22 -15.27 -4.13
N ALA A 118 -10.77 -16.24 -3.39
CA ALA A 118 -10.81 -16.22 -1.94
C ALA A 118 -9.39 -16.25 -1.36
N MET A 119 -8.53 -17.11 -1.90
CA MET A 119 -7.15 -17.22 -1.46
C MET A 119 -6.36 -15.94 -1.74
N ASN A 120 -6.48 -15.37 -2.94
CA ASN A 120 -5.82 -14.12 -3.30
C ASN A 120 -6.30 -12.94 -2.46
N GLY A 121 -7.62 -12.86 -2.20
CA GLY A 121 -8.20 -11.87 -1.28
C GLY A 121 -7.64 -11.98 0.14
N MET A 122 -7.58 -13.20 0.69
CA MET A 122 -7.01 -13.45 2.02
C MET A 122 -5.53 -13.08 2.10
N VAL A 123 -4.73 -13.48 1.11
CA VAL A 123 -3.29 -13.13 1.06
C VAL A 123 -3.10 -11.61 1.00
N ALA A 124 -3.86 -10.92 0.16
CA ALA A 124 -3.76 -9.46 0.05
C ALA A 124 -4.17 -8.75 1.36
N THR A 125 -5.15 -9.30 2.07
CA THR A 125 -5.60 -8.81 3.38
C THR A 125 -4.50 -8.95 4.43
N VAL A 126 -3.86 -10.13 4.50
CA VAL A 126 -2.76 -10.38 5.45
C VAL A 126 -1.56 -9.47 5.15
N VAL A 127 -1.20 -9.33 3.87
CA VAL A 127 -0.11 -8.43 3.44
C VAL A 127 -0.44 -6.98 3.78
N PHE A 128 -1.68 -6.55 3.60
CA PHE A 128 -2.12 -5.21 4.00
C PHE A 128 -2.06 -4.99 5.51
N LEU A 129 -2.48 -5.96 6.32
CA LEU A 129 -2.34 -5.85 7.78
C LEU A 129 -0.87 -5.73 8.19
N MET A 130 0.03 -6.52 7.59
CA MET A 130 1.46 -6.45 7.90
C MET A 130 2.08 -5.08 7.60
N ILE A 131 1.53 -4.34 6.63
CA ILE A 131 2.03 -3.03 6.21
C ILE A 131 1.32 -1.90 6.97
N SER A 132 0.01 -2.01 7.13
CA SER A 132 -0.86 -0.94 7.63
C SER A 132 -1.08 -1.00 9.14
N THR A 133 -0.77 -2.12 9.82
CA THR A 133 -0.88 -2.21 11.29
C THR A 133 0.48 -2.45 11.94
N PRO A 134 1.39 -1.45 11.93
CA PRO A 134 2.66 -1.58 12.62
C PRO A 134 2.41 -1.71 14.14
N VAL A 135 3.11 -2.65 14.77
CA VAL A 135 3.07 -2.84 16.23
C VAL A 135 4.11 -1.91 16.85
N LYS A 136 3.66 -0.96 17.69
CA LYS A 136 4.53 -0.11 18.51
C LYS A 136 4.26 -0.40 19.98
N GLU A 137 5.30 -0.76 20.73
CA GLU A 137 5.21 -0.99 22.19
C GLU A 137 4.11 -1.97 22.60
N GLY A 138 3.87 -3.02 21.80
CA GLY A 138 2.81 -4.01 22.05
C GLY A 138 1.40 -3.57 21.67
N MET A 139 1.21 -2.33 21.21
CA MET A 139 -0.07 -1.83 20.69
C MET A 139 -0.11 -1.88 19.16
N ILE A 140 -1.22 -2.40 18.62
CA ILE A 140 -1.49 -2.46 17.18
C ILE A 140 -2.09 -1.12 16.75
N ASN A 141 -1.42 -0.42 15.83
CA ASN A 141 -1.97 0.81 15.27
C ASN A 141 -3.05 0.49 14.22
N LEU A 142 -4.30 0.93 14.46
CA LEU A 142 -5.43 0.68 13.57
C LEU A 142 -5.72 1.87 12.62
N ASN A 143 -4.96 2.96 12.69
CA ASN A 143 -5.25 4.21 11.99
C ASN A 143 -5.22 4.09 10.45
N TYR A 144 -4.49 3.10 9.93
CA TYR A 144 -4.38 2.86 8.49
C TYR A 144 -5.32 1.75 8.00
N LEU A 145 -6.16 1.16 8.84
CA LEU A 145 -7.19 0.21 8.38
C LEU A 145 -8.37 0.89 7.68
N GLY A 146 -8.58 2.18 7.99
CA GLY A 146 -9.65 2.98 7.44
C GLY A 146 -9.29 3.65 6.11
N THR A 147 -9.84 4.84 5.90
CA THR A 147 -9.63 5.63 4.66
C THR A 147 -8.16 6.01 4.43
N ASN A 148 -7.38 6.20 5.49
CA ASN A 148 -5.96 6.56 5.42
C ASN A 148 -5.10 5.49 4.72
N GLY A 149 -5.48 4.21 4.79
CA GLY A 149 -4.76 3.13 4.13
C GLY A 149 -5.35 2.72 2.78
N LEU A 150 -6.39 3.39 2.28
CA LEU A 150 -7.14 2.94 1.10
C LEU A 150 -6.28 2.96 -0.17
N PHE A 151 -5.39 3.94 -0.29
CA PHE A 151 -4.41 3.97 -1.39
C PHE A 151 -3.44 2.79 -1.33
N VAL A 152 -2.96 2.46 -0.14
CA VAL A 152 -2.06 1.31 0.11
C VAL A 152 -2.81 -0.01 -0.15
N ALA A 153 -4.08 -0.11 0.25
CA ALA A 153 -4.96 -1.24 -0.02
C ALA A 153 -5.14 -1.50 -1.52
N ILE A 154 -5.33 -0.45 -2.32
CA ILE A 154 -5.44 -0.57 -3.79
C ILE A 154 -4.17 -1.16 -4.38
N ILE A 155 -3.01 -0.60 -4.02
CA ILE A 155 -1.71 -1.05 -4.55
C ILE A 155 -1.46 -2.51 -4.18
N ILE A 156 -1.66 -2.87 -2.91
CA ILE A 156 -1.42 -4.24 -2.42
C ILE A 156 -2.40 -5.22 -3.05
N GLY A 157 -3.69 -4.86 -3.13
CA GLY A 157 -4.73 -5.71 -3.71
C GLY A 157 -4.43 -6.08 -5.16
N LEU A 158 -3.87 -5.15 -5.94
CA LEU A 158 -3.46 -5.42 -7.32
C LEU A 158 -2.15 -6.21 -7.39
N LEU A 159 -1.12 -5.78 -6.64
CA LEU A 159 0.22 -6.38 -6.69
C LEU A 159 0.20 -7.86 -6.28
N VAL A 160 -0.48 -8.21 -5.19
CA VAL A 160 -0.53 -9.59 -4.69
C VAL A 160 -1.12 -10.53 -5.73
N VAL A 161 -2.17 -10.12 -6.42
CA VAL A 161 -2.84 -10.94 -7.45
C VAL A 161 -1.98 -11.08 -8.69
N GLU A 162 -1.33 -10.00 -9.15
CA GLU A 162 -0.42 -10.09 -10.30
C GLU A 162 0.76 -11.01 -10.02
N ILE A 163 1.29 -10.95 -8.79
CA ILE A 163 2.38 -11.83 -8.37
C ILE A 163 1.90 -13.29 -8.36
N ASN A 164 0.79 -13.58 -7.69
CA ASN A 164 0.25 -14.95 -7.61
C ASN A 164 -0.11 -15.51 -9.00
N ARG A 165 -0.67 -14.68 -9.88
CA ARG A 165 -0.93 -15.03 -11.27
C ARG A 165 0.35 -15.41 -12.01
N LEU A 166 1.44 -14.66 -11.85
CA LEU A 166 2.72 -14.96 -12.49
C LEU A 166 3.27 -16.33 -12.06
N PHE A 167 3.05 -16.73 -10.80
CA PHE A 167 3.42 -18.05 -10.29
C PHE A 167 2.57 -19.18 -10.88
N GLU A 168 1.26 -18.99 -10.97
CA GLU A 168 0.35 -19.99 -11.56
C GLU A 168 0.61 -20.18 -13.07
N VAL A 169 0.75 -19.09 -13.84
CA VAL A 169 0.98 -19.15 -15.29
C VAL A 169 2.34 -19.78 -15.63
N LYS A 170 3.37 -19.54 -14.82
CA LYS A 170 4.70 -20.15 -15.01
C LYS A 170 4.80 -21.58 -14.47
N ASN A 171 3.71 -22.13 -13.93
CA ASN A 171 3.60 -23.48 -13.40
C ASN A 171 4.70 -23.83 -12.39
N ILE A 172 5.06 -22.86 -11.54
CA ILE A 172 6.07 -23.02 -10.49
C ILE A 172 5.37 -23.69 -9.31
N LYS A 173 5.12 -24.99 -9.46
CA LYS A 173 4.61 -25.86 -8.39
C LYS A 173 5.79 -26.62 -7.78
N LEU A 174 5.84 -26.68 -6.46
CA LEU A 174 6.84 -27.48 -5.78
C LEU A 174 6.41 -28.95 -5.97
N LYS A 175 7.17 -29.72 -6.76
CA LYS A 175 6.85 -31.13 -7.05
C LYS A 175 7.00 -31.93 -5.76
N LEU A 176 5.87 -32.35 -5.20
CA LEU A 176 5.80 -33.23 -4.04
C LEU A 176 5.64 -34.69 -4.51
N PRO A 177 6.13 -35.69 -3.75
CA PRO A 177 5.94 -37.10 -4.06
C PRO A 177 4.44 -37.50 -4.03
N ASP A 178 4.04 -38.44 -4.87
CA ASP A 178 2.63 -38.86 -5.05
C ASP A 178 1.98 -39.47 -3.79
N THR A 179 2.76 -39.78 -2.76
CA THR A 179 2.30 -40.25 -1.45
C THR A 179 1.68 -39.17 -0.56
N VAL A 180 1.77 -37.89 -0.94
CA VAL A 180 1.27 -36.78 -0.12
C VAL A 180 -0.21 -36.49 -0.46
N PRO A 181 -1.13 -36.48 0.53
CA PRO A 181 -2.54 -36.20 0.29
C PRO A 181 -2.78 -34.85 -0.43
N PRO A 182 -3.77 -34.73 -1.33
CA PRO A 182 -4.02 -33.53 -2.14
C PRO A 182 -4.20 -32.24 -1.33
N MET A 183 -4.78 -32.37 -0.14
CA MET A 183 -4.99 -31.26 0.80
C MET A 183 -3.65 -30.68 1.32
N VAL A 184 -2.67 -31.54 1.60
CA VAL A 184 -1.32 -31.15 2.07
C VAL A 184 -0.50 -30.56 0.91
N ALA A 185 -0.61 -31.14 -0.29
CA ALA A 185 0.05 -30.61 -1.48
C ALA A 185 -0.50 -29.22 -1.88
N THR A 186 -1.81 -29.00 -1.71
CA THR A 186 -2.43 -27.68 -1.92
C THR A 186 -1.93 -26.69 -0.88
N PHE A 187 -1.95 -27.05 0.41
CA PHE A 187 -1.42 -26.22 1.49
C PHE A 187 0.06 -25.82 1.28
N ILE A 188 0.94 -26.77 0.94
CA ILE A 188 2.36 -26.49 0.65
C ILE A 188 2.53 -25.63 -0.60
N ASN A 189 1.79 -25.90 -1.68
CA ASN A 189 1.84 -25.07 -2.89
C ASN A 189 1.25 -23.66 -2.68
N THR A 190 0.48 -23.43 -1.62
CA THR A 190 0.01 -22.09 -1.20
C THR A 190 0.96 -21.39 -0.23
N LEU A 191 1.69 -22.15 0.58
CA LEU A 191 2.76 -21.67 1.47
C LEU A 191 3.94 -21.10 0.69
N VAL A 192 4.31 -21.69 -0.45
CA VAL A 192 5.46 -21.23 -1.24
C VAL A 192 5.23 -19.82 -1.82
N PRO A 193 4.10 -19.50 -2.46
CA PRO A 193 3.75 -18.12 -2.82
C PRO A 193 3.62 -17.20 -1.60
N LEU A 194 3.09 -17.68 -0.46
CA LEU A 194 2.94 -16.88 0.76
C LEU A 194 4.31 -16.50 1.36
N LEU A 195 5.20 -17.47 1.51
CA LEU A 195 6.57 -17.30 2.01
C LEU A 195 7.44 -16.54 1.01
N MET A 196 7.25 -16.76 -0.30
CA MET A 196 7.90 -15.95 -1.34
C MET A 196 7.39 -14.51 -1.32
N ASN A 197 6.09 -14.25 -1.19
CA ASN A 197 5.56 -12.89 -1.08
C ASN A 197 6.07 -12.17 0.18
N LEU A 198 6.14 -12.89 1.31
CA LEU A 198 6.71 -12.37 2.55
C LEU A 198 8.22 -12.10 2.43
N GLN A 199 8.99 -12.96 1.78
CA GLN A 199 10.45 -12.80 1.65
C GLN A 199 10.85 -11.83 0.52
N MET A 200 10.09 -11.79 -0.57
CA MET A 200 10.26 -10.85 -1.70
C MET A 200 9.93 -9.42 -1.27
N PHE A 201 8.89 -9.22 -0.46
CA PHE A 201 8.58 -7.91 0.11
C PHE A 201 9.73 -7.37 0.99
N ARG A 202 10.44 -8.25 1.72
CA ARG A 202 11.52 -7.86 2.63
C ARG A 202 12.79 -7.38 1.92
N ILE A 203 13.12 -7.96 0.77
CA ILE A 203 14.26 -7.52 -0.07
C ILE A 203 13.86 -6.32 -0.96
N SER A 204 12.57 -6.18 -1.32
CA SER A 204 12.03 -4.99 -2.00
C SER A 204 11.98 -3.73 -1.12
N VAL A 205 12.17 -3.88 0.20
CA VAL A 205 12.17 -2.81 1.21
C VAL A 205 13.61 -2.52 1.69
N LEU A 206 14.62 -2.70 0.83
CA LEU A 206 15.99 -2.27 1.10
C LEU A 206 16.04 -0.74 1.27
N GLY A 207 16.08 -0.27 2.52
CA GLY A 207 16.03 1.16 2.82
C GLY A 207 14.64 1.68 3.16
N GLY A 208 13.64 0.80 3.26
CA GLY A 208 12.20 1.08 3.37
C GLY A 208 11.46 0.92 2.03
N ALA A 209 10.17 1.26 2.00
CA ALA A 209 9.37 1.27 0.76
C ALA A 209 10.08 2.06 -0.36
N GLY A 210 10.15 1.49 -1.55
CA GLY A 210 10.71 2.16 -2.73
C GLY A 210 12.20 1.93 -3.01
N GLY A 211 12.93 1.17 -2.20
CA GLY A 211 14.38 1.00 -2.40
C GLY A 211 15.17 2.29 -2.12
N THR A 212 14.73 3.07 -1.12
CA THR A 212 15.15 4.45 -0.88
C THR A 212 16.60 4.61 -0.41
N LEU A 213 17.29 3.53 -0.02
CA LEU A 213 18.72 3.59 0.34
C LEU A 213 19.59 4.13 -0.79
N GLY A 214 19.28 3.82 -2.05
CA GLY A 214 19.98 4.40 -3.20
C GLY A 214 19.78 5.90 -3.33
N LEU A 215 18.56 6.39 -3.09
CA LEU A 215 18.24 7.80 -3.06
C LEU A 215 18.96 8.52 -1.90
N VAL A 216 18.98 7.93 -0.71
CA VAL A 216 19.70 8.46 0.46
C VAL A 216 21.18 8.65 0.15
N ILE A 217 21.82 7.67 -0.49
CA ILE A 217 23.24 7.75 -0.90
C ILE A 217 23.49 8.93 -1.86
N LEU A 218 22.59 9.14 -2.82
CA LEU A 218 22.67 10.27 -3.75
C LEU A 218 22.49 11.62 -3.03
N MET A 219 21.50 11.70 -2.15
CA MET A 219 21.18 12.90 -1.39
C MET A 219 22.33 13.34 -0.48
N MET A 220 23.03 12.42 0.19
CA MET A 220 24.20 12.74 1.01
C MET A 220 25.31 13.47 0.23
N ARG A 221 25.35 13.33 -1.09
CA ARG A 221 26.31 13.99 -2.00
C ARG A 221 25.68 15.12 -2.82
N SER A 222 24.45 15.52 -2.49
CA SER A 222 23.72 16.57 -3.20
C SER A 222 24.46 17.91 -3.16
N LYS A 223 24.24 18.78 -4.15
CA LYS A 223 24.66 20.20 -4.13
C LYS A 223 23.75 21.06 -3.25
N VAL A 224 22.46 20.69 -3.13
CA VAL A 224 21.46 21.37 -2.31
C VAL A 224 21.63 20.97 -0.84
N SER A 225 21.77 21.96 0.05
CA SER A 225 22.02 21.75 1.48
C SER A 225 20.88 20.99 2.18
N GLU A 226 19.63 21.29 1.84
CA GLU A 226 18.42 20.62 2.34
C GLU A 226 18.45 19.12 2.05
N TYR A 227 18.65 18.73 0.78
CA TYR A 227 18.73 17.33 0.37
C TYR A 227 19.92 16.62 1.03
N ARG A 228 21.05 17.32 1.16
CA ARG A 228 22.23 16.78 1.84
C ARG A 228 21.99 16.51 3.33
N ALA A 229 21.27 17.39 4.01
CA ALA A 229 20.90 17.23 5.41
C ALA A 229 19.94 16.04 5.58
N ILE A 230 18.87 15.99 4.79
CA ILE A 230 17.89 14.89 4.82
C ILE A 230 18.57 13.54 4.53
N GLY A 231 19.45 13.47 3.53
CA GLY A 231 20.20 12.25 3.20
C GLY A 231 21.07 11.76 4.35
N LYS A 232 21.81 12.66 5.03
CA LYS A 232 22.66 12.29 6.17
C LYS A 232 21.85 11.83 7.38
N LEU A 233 20.69 12.44 7.64
CA LEU A 233 19.80 12.05 8.73
C LEU A 233 19.11 10.70 8.47
N SER A 234 18.94 10.34 7.20
CA SER A 234 18.16 9.16 6.80
C SER A 234 19.00 7.89 6.61
N ILE A 235 20.34 7.95 6.63
CA ILE A 235 21.19 6.78 6.35
C ILE A 235 21.11 5.71 7.44
N ILE A 236 21.13 6.11 8.71
CA ILE A 236 21.07 5.17 9.84
C ILE A 236 19.68 4.51 9.91
N PRO A 237 18.55 5.26 9.89
CA PRO A 237 17.22 4.67 9.77
C PRO A 237 17.06 3.80 8.52
N GLY A 238 17.59 4.26 7.38
CA GLY A 238 17.53 3.53 6.12
C GLY A 238 18.25 2.18 6.16
N ILE A 239 19.38 2.05 6.86
CA ILE A 239 20.05 0.75 7.05
C ILE A 239 19.13 -0.27 7.74
N CYS A 240 18.26 0.20 8.63
CA CYS A 240 17.25 -0.59 9.34
C CYS A 240 15.88 -0.58 8.62
N SER A 241 15.86 -0.19 7.34
CA SER A 241 14.65 -0.14 6.49
C SER A 241 13.54 0.80 7.00
N ILE A 242 13.92 1.87 7.69
CA ILE A 242 13.06 2.97 8.13
C ILE A 242 13.23 4.14 7.15
N ASN A 243 12.15 4.57 6.49
CA ASN A 243 12.20 5.53 5.37
C ASN A 243 11.30 6.76 5.51
N GLU A 244 10.61 6.90 6.63
CA GLU A 244 9.78 8.04 6.97
C GLU A 244 10.52 9.38 6.81
N PRO A 245 11.80 9.52 7.22
CA PRO A 245 12.56 10.75 6.98
C PRO A 245 12.66 11.15 5.50
N ILE A 246 12.62 10.18 4.59
CA ILE A 246 12.73 10.38 3.13
C ILE A 246 11.36 10.58 2.49
N ILE A 247 10.37 9.77 2.88
CA ILE A 247 8.99 9.88 2.38
C ILE A 247 8.42 11.25 2.73
N PHE A 248 8.60 11.70 3.98
CA PHE A 248 8.07 12.99 4.44
C PHE A 248 9.02 14.15 4.16
N GLY A 249 10.34 13.93 4.12
CA GLY A 249 11.32 14.98 3.84
C GLY A 249 11.37 15.42 2.37
N LEU A 250 11.05 14.53 1.42
CA LEU A 250 11.01 14.84 -0.03
C LEU A 250 9.59 14.83 -0.64
N PRO A 251 8.56 14.96 0.22
CA PRO A 251 7.18 14.49 -0.01
C PRO A 251 7.01 13.54 -1.21
N ILE A 252 7.62 12.35 -1.17
CA ILE A 252 7.75 11.48 -2.36
C ILE A 252 6.38 11.14 -2.98
N VAL A 253 5.36 10.98 -2.14
CA VAL A 253 3.97 10.71 -2.56
C VAL A 253 3.40 11.83 -3.44
N PHE A 254 3.81 13.07 -3.20
CA PHE A 254 3.37 14.26 -3.93
C PHE A 254 4.41 14.74 -4.96
N ASN A 255 5.55 14.06 -5.08
CA ASN A 255 6.62 14.40 -6.02
C ASN A 255 6.57 13.43 -7.22
N PRO A 256 5.93 13.82 -8.34
CA PRO A 256 5.75 12.93 -9.49
C PRO A 256 7.08 12.49 -10.14
N ILE A 257 8.17 13.23 -9.93
CA ILE A 257 9.51 12.88 -10.45
C ILE A 257 10.09 11.71 -9.67
N LEU A 258 9.98 11.72 -8.34
CA LEU A 258 10.50 10.64 -7.48
C LEU A 258 9.52 9.47 -7.30
N ALA A 259 8.22 9.67 -7.53
CA ALA A 259 7.23 8.60 -7.52
C ALA A 259 7.56 7.50 -8.56
N ILE A 260 8.11 7.86 -9.71
CA ILE A 260 8.49 6.92 -10.77
C ILE A 260 9.57 5.92 -10.31
N PRO A 261 10.78 6.35 -9.89
CA PRO A 261 11.79 5.42 -9.40
C PRO A 261 11.36 4.73 -8.09
N PHE A 262 10.52 5.38 -7.27
CA PHE A 262 9.93 4.78 -6.06
C PHE A 262 9.04 3.58 -6.35
N LEU A 263 8.29 3.58 -7.47
CA LEU A 263 7.47 2.44 -7.88
C LEU A 263 8.29 1.38 -8.65
N ILE A 264 9.24 1.80 -9.48
CA ILE A 264 10.00 0.91 -10.36
C ILE A 264 11.09 0.13 -9.60
N THR A 265 11.80 0.77 -8.68
CA THR A 265 12.94 0.16 -7.97
C THR A 265 12.58 -1.11 -7.20
N PRO A 266 11.45 -1.17 -6.45
CA PRO A 266 11.01 -2.39 -5.79
C PRO A 266 10.69 -3.53 -6.76
N ILE A 267 10.09 -3.21 -7.92
CA ILE A 267 9.73 -4.18 -8.96
C ILE A 267 11.00 -4.79 -9.56
N ILE A 268 12.00 -3.97 -9.89
CA ILE A 268 13.28 -4.44 -10.42
C ILE A 268 14.01 -5.31 -9.39
N SER A 269 14.06 -4.84 -8.13
CA SER A 269 14.71 -5.59 -7.04
C SER A 269 14.04 -6.95 -6.82
N LEU A 270 12.71 -7.01 -6.91
CA LEU A 270 11.93 -8.24 -6.79
C LEU A 270 12.24 -9.23 -7.93
N LEU A 271 12.27 -8.74 -9.17
CA LEU A 271 12.59 -9.56 -10.34
C LEU A 271 14.01 -10.12 -10.28
N LEU A 272 14.99 -9.30 -9.92
CA LEU A 272 16.38 -9.73 -9.81
C LEU A 272 16.56 -10.76 -8.71
N THR A 273 15.95 -10.54 -7.54
CA THR A 273 15.99 -11.48 -6.41
C THR A 273 15.42 -12.83 -6.81
N TYR A 274 14.28 -12.83 -7.49
CA TYR A 274 13.65 -14.05 -7.98
C TYR A 274 14.56 -14.85 -8.91
N PHE A 275 15.16 -14.20 -9.91
CA PHE A 275 16.05 -14.90 -10.85
C PHE A 275 17.33 -15.38 -10.16
N ALA A 276 17.89 -14.59 -9.24
CA ALA A 276 19.06 -14.97 -8.45
C ALA A 276 18.78 -16.22 -7.59
N GLN A 277 17.60 -16.30 -6.97
CA GLN A 277 17.19 -17.50 -6.22
C GLN A 277 16.96 -18.70 -7.15
N LYS A 278 16.28 -18.49 -8.28
CA LYS A 278 15.95 -19.56 -9.24
C LYS A 278 17.20 -20.24 -9.81
N VAL A 279 18.25 -19.47 -10.07
CA VAL A 279 19.53 -19.97 -10.61
C VAL A 279 20.46 -20.47 -9.49
N GLY A 280 20.06 -20.35 -8.21
CA GLY A 280 20.85 -20.78 -7.06
C GLY A 280 22.02 -19.84 -6.71
N LEU A 281 21.98 -18.61 -7.21
CA LEU A 281 22.97 -17.56 -6.95
C LEU A 281 22.92 -17.07 -5.49
N ILE A 282 21.73 -17.11 -4.89
CA ILE A 282 21.46 -16.71 -3.50
C ILE A 282 20.53 -17.72 -2.81
N GLY A 283 20.65 -17.82 -1.49
CA GLY A 283 19.89 -18.73 -0.66
C GLY A 283 18.42 -18.32 -0.53
N ILE A 284 17.54 -19.33 -0.48
CA ILE A 284 16.10 -19.12 -0.21
C ILE A 284 15.95 -18.82 1.27
N GLY A 285 15.23 -17.74 1.60
CA GLY A 285 14.96 -17.38 2.99
C GLY A 285 13.94 -18.34 3.62
N PHE A 286 14.26 -18.89 4.79
CA PHE A 286 13.40 -19.79 5.56
C PHE A 286 13.26 -19.40 7.04
N ILE A 287 14.02 -18.38 7.50
CA ILE A 287 13.98 -17.88 8.88
C ILE A 287 13.24 -16.54 8.92
N VAL A 288 12.33 -16.41 9.87
CA VAL A 288 11.67 -15.14 10.18
C VAL A 288 12.65 -14.28 10.99
N ASP A 289 13.41 -13.42 10.32
CA ASP A 289 14.29 -12.45 10.98
C ASP A 289 13.49 -11.26 11.59
N PRO A 290 14.03 -10.54 12.59
CA PRO A 290 13.33 -9.43 13.23
C PRO A 290 13.17 -8.21 12.30
N SER A 291 12.01 -7.57 12.32
CA SER A 291 11.80 -6.25 11.70
C SER A 291 12.77 -5.20 12.27
N PHE A 292 13.21 -4.25 11.45
CA PHE A 292 14.20 -3.21 11.79
C PHE A 292 15.64 -3.70 12.04
N THR A 293 15.92 -4.96 11.73
CA THR A 293 17.30 -5.46 11.67
C THR A 293 18.03 -4.80 10.49
N PRO A 294 19.30 -4.38 10.65
CA PRO A 294 20.10 -3.85 9.55
C PRO A 294 20.07 -4.78 8.33
N PHE A 295 19.94 -4.22 7.13
CA PHE A 295 19.67 -5.00 5.90
C PHE A 295 20.65 -6.15 5.66
N PHE A 296 21.92 -6.00 6.05
CA PHE A 296 22.95 -7.04 5.90
C PHE A 296 22.74 -8.19 6.90
N ALA A 297 22.42 -7.88 8.15
CA ALA A 297 22.12 -8.90 9.15
C ALA A 297 20.81 -9.60 8.81
N GLN A 298 19.80 -8.86 8.36
CA GLN A 298 18.55 -9.41 7.84
C GLN A 298 18.78 -10.34 6.64
N ALA A 299 19.58 -9.93 5.65
CA ALA A 299 19.87 -10.72 4.45
C ALA A 299 20.51 -12.07 4.81
N TYR A 300 21.47 -12.07 5.72
CA TYR A 300 22.10 -13.29 6.22
C TYR A 300 21.14 -14.15 7.05
N LEU A 301 20.54 -13.57 8.09
CA LEU A 301 19.68 -14.30 9.03
C LEU A 301 18.50 -14.97 8.34
N SER A 302 17.97 -14.38 7.27
CA SER A 302 16.83 -14.95 6.55
C SER A 302 17.10 -16.33 5.93
N SER A 303 18.34 -16.63 5.55
CA SER A 303 18.72 -17.84 4.78
C SER A 303 19.94 -18.57 5.33
N MET A 304 20.60 -18.00 6.34
CA MET A 304 21.95 -18.37 6.81
C MET A 304 23.00 -18.37 5.68
N ASP A 305 22.75 -17.63 4.60
CA ASP A 305 23.61 -17.55 3.42
C ASP A 305 24.20 -16.14 3.27
N TRP A 306 25.52 -16.04 3.33
CA TRP A 306 26.24 -14.78 3.20
C TRP A 306 26.11 -14.17 1.79
N ARG A 307 25.81 -14.98 0.76
CA ARG A 307 25.59 -14.52 -0.61
C ARG A 307 24.42 -13.54 -0.71
N ASN A 308 23.44 -13.65 0.19
CA ASN A 308 22.31 -12.72 0.27
C ASN A 308 22.76 -11.31 0.67
N ILE A 309 23.81 -11.16 1.49
CA ILE A 309 24.36 -9.85 1.86
C ILE A 309 24.93 -9.17 0.62
N VAL A 310 25.76 -9.89 -0.15
CA VAL A 310 26.39 -9.38 -1.37
C VAL A 310 25.33 -8.97 -2.39
N PHE A 311 24.29 -9.77 -2.52
CA PHE A 311 23.19 -9.48 -3.42
C PHE A 311 22.38 -8.25 -2.99
N CYS A 312 22.12 -8.07 -1.69
CA CYS A 312 21.49 -6.85 -1.19
C CYS A 312 22.34 -5.59 -1.47
N LEU A 313 23.66 -5.68 -1.34
CA LEU A 313 24.56 -4.57 -1.71
C LEU A 313 24.47 -4.24 -3.22
N LEU A 314 24.39 -5.27 -4.07
CA LEU A 314 24.20 -5.10 -5.51
C LEU A 314 22.85 -4.44 -5.83
N LEU A 315 21.77 -4.81 -5.13
CA LEU A 315 20.47 -4.15 -5.26
C LEU A 315 20.50 -2.68 -4.84
N ILE A 316 21.26 -2.34 -3.78
CA ILE A 316 21.48 -0.94 -3.40
C ILE A 316 22.20 -0.20 -4.52
N CYS A 317 23.25 -0.75 -5.13
CA CYS A 317 23.90 -0.14 -6.29
C CYS A 317 22.94 0.09 -7.46
N ILE A 318 22.08 -0.89 -7.76
CA ILE A 318 21.06 -0.77 -8.80
C ILE A 318 20.04 0.32 -8.46
N SER A 319 19.62 0.42 -7.20
CA SER A 319 18.73 1.50 -6.75
C SER A 319 19.38 2.88 -6.96
N VAL A 320 20.68 3.04 -6.66
CA VAL A 320 21.41 4.28 -6.95
C VAL A 320 21.34 4.63 -8.44
N ILE A 321 21.56 3.65 -9.32
CA ILE A 321 21.51 3.85 -10.78
C ILE A 321 20.11 4.28 -11.23
N ILE A 322 19.06 3.62 -10.73
CA ILE A 322 17.66 3.93 -11.09
C ILE A 322 17.27 5.33 -10.60
N TYR A 323 17.61 5.68 -9.36
CA TYR A 323 17.25 6.98 -8.78
C TYR A 323 18.09 8.15 -9.33
N TYR A 324 19.29 7.89 -9.86
CA TYR A 324 20.22 8.93 -10.31
C TYR A 324 19.61 9.95 -11.29
N PRO A 325 19.00 9.58 -12.43
CA PRO A 325 18.47 10.55 -13.39
C PRO A 325 17.35 11.40 -12.78
N PHE A 326 16.43 10.80 -12.01
CA PHE A 326 15.31 11.50 -11.39
C PHE A 326 15.77 12.45 -10.29
N PHE A 327 16.70 11.99 -9.46
CA PHE A 327 17.31 12.82 -8.44
C PHE A 327 18.06 14.02 -9.04
N LYS A 328 18.78 13.82 -10.15
CA LYS A 328 19.48 14.93 -10.83
C LYS A 328 18.53 15.96 -11.43
N VAL A 329 17.41 15.54 -12.00
CA VAL A 329 16.37 16.48 -12.47
C VAL A 329 15.81 17.28 -11.30
N MET A 330 15.48 16.63 -10.19
CA MET A 330 14.99 17.32 -8.99
C MET A 330 16.02 18.28 -8.39
N GLU A 331 17.28 17.85 -8.27
CA GLU A 331 18.40 18.67 -7.77
C GLU A 331 18.64 19.90 -8.64
N ASN A 332 18.63 19.74 -9.97
CA ASN A 332 18.80 20.85 -10.90
C ASN A 332 17.63 21.84 -10.84
N ASN A 333 16.40 21.36 -10.74
CA ASN A 333 15.22 22.22 -10.61
C ASN A 333 15.28 23.07 -9.33
N LYS A 334 15.68 22.47 -8.21
CA LYS A 334 15.84 23.19 -6.95
C LYS A 334 17.02 24.18 -6.97
N THR A 335 18.12 23.83 -7.64
CA THR A 335 19.29 24.72 -7.78
C THR A 335 18.94 25.97 -8.60
N LYS A 336 18.20 25.82 -9.71
CA LYS A 336 17.76 26.97 -10.54
C LYS A 336 16.87 27.95 -9.79
N LEU A 337 15.95 27.44 -8.95
CA LEU A 337 15.09 28.29 -8.12
C LEU A 337 15.89 29.10 -7.10
N VAL A 338 16.95 28.51 -6.52
CA VAL A 338 17.84 29.21 -5.59
C VAL A 338 18.67 30.27 -6.30
N ASP A 339 19.09 30.01 -7.55
CA ASP A 339 19.84 30.98 -8.36
C ASP A 339 18.96 32.13 -8.90
N GLU A 340 17.64 31.92 -9.04
CA GLU A 340 16.65 32.95 -9.43
C GLU A 340 16.17 33.81 -8.24
N GLU A 341 16.35 33.36 -7.00
CA GLU A 341 16.00 34.07 -5.76
C GLU A 341 17.17 34.91 -5.18
N LEU A 342 18.36 34.88 -5.80
CA LEU A 342 19.58 35.61 -5.42
C LEU A 342 19.86 36.81 -6.34
#